data_AF-A0A915ZC00-F1
#
_entry.id   AF-A0A915ZC00-F1
#
_cell.length_a   1.000
_cell.length_b   1.000
_cell.length_c   1.000
_cell.angle_alpha   90.00
_cell.angle_beta   90.00
_cell.angle_gamma   90.00
#
_symmetry.space_group_name_H-M   'P 1'
#
loop_
_entity.id
_entity.type
_entity.pdbx_description
1 polymer ?
#
loop_
_entity_poly.entity_id
_entity_poly.type
_entity_poly.pdbx_seq_one_letter_code
_entity_poly.pdbx_strand_id
1 'polypeptide(L)'
;MVIDKESSILRMGAKLWLNSIIEDEGIYDLLNNFIENDFINFIDKEIILQVGGIIQKGSDLCLDGFFGIELFPKNSNIEKFSIEGKIVKIKNERKLYALGIIIALTIIPENTKVDLKTDEKILKWSIDYSRIGST
;
A
#
# COMPACT_ATOMS: atom_id res chain seq x y z
N MET A 1 10.49 -13.11 -28.84
CA MET A 1 9.80 -11.94 -28.29
C MET A 1 10.85 -10.86 -28.04
N VAL A 2 10.96 -9.86 -28.93
CA VAL A 2 11.91 -8.76 -28.76
C VAL A 2 11.33 -7.86 -27.67
N ILE A 3 11.93 -7.87 -26.48
CA ILE A 3 11.59 -6.88 -25.46
C ILE A 3 12.10 -5.55 -26.01
N ASP A 4 11.16 -4.67 -26.35
CA ASP A 4 11.49 -3.34 -26.87
C ASP A 4 12.39 -2.61 -25.86
N LYS A 5 13.52 -2.08 -26.35
CA LYS A 5 14.58 -1.50 -25.52
C LYS A 5 14.06 -0.29 -24.74
N GLU A 6 13.09 0.44 -25.31
CA GLU A 6 12.40 1.55 -24.63
C GLU A 6 11.52 1.07 -23.47
N SER A 7 10.76 -0.01 -23.66
CA SER A 7 9.94 -0.65 -22.61
C SER A 7 10.80 -1.09 -21.42
N SER A 8 11.98 -1.67 -21.70
CA SER A 8 12.97 -2.05 -20.68
C SER A 8 13.46 -0.84 -19.86
N ILE A 9 13.80 0.27 -20.52
CA ILE A 9 14.29 1.50 -19.87
C ILE A 9 13.19 2.14 -19.02
N LEU A 10 11.95 2.21 -19.52
CA LEU A 10 10.83 2.76 -18.78
C LEU A 10 10.51 1.92 -17.53
N ARG A 11 10.55 0.59 -17.65
CA ARG A 11 10.40 -0.32 -16.51
C ARG A 11 11.51 -0.14 -15.47
N MET A 12 12.75 0.04 -15.92
CA MET A 12 13.89 0.31 -15.03
C MET A 12 13.71 1.64 -14.28
N GLY A 13 13.31 2.70 -15.00
CA GLY A 13 13.05 4.01 -14.40
C GLY A 13 11.93 3.98 -13.36
N ALA A 14 10.84 3.24 -13.62
CA ALA A 14 9.77 3.07 -12.66
C ALA A 14 10.22 2.32 -11.39
N LYS A 15 11.01 1.25 -11.53
CA LYS A 15 11.60 0.52 -10.38
C LYS A 15 12.54 1.40 -9.56
N LEU A 16 13.39 2.18 -10.22
CA LEU A 16 14.28 3.13 -9.55
C LEU A 16 13.50 4.21 -8.79
N TRP A 17 12.39 4.70 -9.37
CA TRP A 17 11.53 5.67 -8.71
C TRP A 17 10.85 5.09 -7.46
N LEU A 18 10.32 3.86 -7.56
CA LEU A 18 9.75 3.15 -6.40
C LEU A 18 10.78 2.96 -5.29
N ASN A 19 11.97 2.44 -5.63
CA ASN A 19 13.08 2.24 -4.68
C ASN A 19 13.64 3.57 -4.13
N SER A 20 13.47 4.68 -4.85
CA SER A 20 13.91 6.00 -4.37
C SER A 20 12.93 6.64 -3.38
N ILE A 21 11.71 6.11 -3.29
CA ILE A 21 10.60 6.69 -2.53
C ILE A 21 10.22 5.82 -1.35
N ILE A 22 10.17 4.50 -1.53
CA ILE A 22 10.00 3.54 -0.46
C ILE A 22 11.39 3.22 0.06
N GLU A 23 11.69 3.60 1.31
CA GLU A 23 12.90 3.09 1.94
C GLU A 23 12.75 1.58 2.11
N ASP A 24 13.72 0.84 1.56
CA ASP A 24 13.74 -0.62 1.61
C ASP A 24 14.11 -1.07 3.03
N GLU A 25 13.14 -0.96 3.94
CA GLU A 25 13.21 -1.45 5.32
C GLU A 25 12.83 -2.94 5.38
N GLY A 26 13.11 -3.72 4.32
CA GLY A 26 12.71 -5.13 4.22
C GLY A 26 11.23 -5.34 3.89
N ILE A 27 10.53 -4.27 3.48
CA ILE A 27 9.10 -4.31 3.12
C ILE A 27 8.83 -5.35 2.03
N TYR A 28 9.68 -5.39 1.00
CA TYR A 28 9.51 -6.35 -0.09
C TYR A 28 9.67 -7.79 0.39
N ASP A 29 10.61 -8.06 1.30
CA ASP A 29 10.81 -9.40 1.86
C ASP A 29 9.64 -9.81 2.75
N LEU A 30 9.10 -8.90 3.55
CA LEU A 30 7.91 -9.16 4.38
C LEU A 30 6.68 -9.44 3.53
N LEU A 31 6.44 -8.66 2.47
CA LEU A 31 5.33 -8.87 1.54
C LEU A 31 5.48 -10.22 0.81
N ASN A 32 6.68 -10.53 0.31
CA ASN A 32 6.94 -11.82 -0.34
C ASN A 32 6.74 -12.99 0.63
N ASN A 33 7.26 -12.88 1.86
CA ASN A 33 7.09 -13.93 2.87
C ASN A 33 5.61 -14.16 3.23
N PHE A 34 4.82 -13.09 3.30
CA PHE A 34 3.37 -13.20 3.50
C PHE A 34 2.69 -13.90 2.32
N ILE A 35 3.00 -13.49 1.08
CA ILE A 35 2.43 -14.10 -0.13
C ILE A 35 2.71 -15.61 -0.19
N GLU A 36 3.93 -16.02 0.14
CA GLU A 36 4.35 -17.42 0.05
C GLU A 36 3.79 -18.30 1.19
N ASN A 37 3.63 -17.78 2.40
CA ASN A 37 3.35 -18.61 3.58
C ASN A 37 1.94 -18.42 4.18
N ASP A 38 1.43 -17.19 4.18
CA ASP A 38 0.26 -16.82 4.99
C ASP A 38 -0.94 -16.38 4.14
N PHE A 39 -0.71 -15.90 2.92
CA PHE A 39 -1.73 -15.33 2.03
C PHE A 39 -2.92 -16.27 1.78
N ILE A 40 -2.66 -17.57 1.63
CA ILE A 40 -3.69 -18.59 1.40
C ILE A 40 -4.69 -18.68 2.56
N ASN A 41 -4.27 -18.29 3.77
CA ASN A 41 -5.13 -18.27 4.95
C ASN A 41 -6.22 -17.19 4.85
N PHE A 42 -6.17 -16.28 3.89
CA PHE A 42 -7.13 -15.17 3.75
C PHE A 42 -8.12 -15.34 2.58
N ILE A 43 -7.98 -16.41 1.79
CA ILE A 43 -8.87 -16.73 0.66
C ILE A 43 -10.30 -17.03 1.16
N ASP A 44 -11.31 -16.57 0.40
CA ASP A 44 -12.74 -16.75 0.67
C ASP A 44 -13.22 -16.21 2.03
N LYS A 45 -12.40 -15.38 2.70
CA LYS A 45 -12.75 -14.74 3.97
C LYS A 45 -13.23 -13.31 3.74
N GLU A 46 -13.97 -12.82 4.74
CA GLU A 46 -14.17 -11.39 4.90
C GLU A 46 -13.07 -10.85 5.81
N ILE A 47 -12.30 -9.90 5.31
CA ILE A 47 -11.16 -9.30 6.01
C ILE A 47 -11.45 -7.85 6.38
N ILE A 48 -10.85 -7.42 7.47
CA ILE A 48 -10.62 -6.01 7.73
C ILE A 48 -9.22 -5.68 7.23
N LEU A 49 -9.16 -4.69 6.35
CA LEU A 49 -7.91 -4.10 5.90
C LEU A 49 -7.78 -2.72 6.52
N GLN A 50 -6.81 -2.53 7.40
CA GLN A 50 -6.53 -1.25 8.02
C GLN A 50 -5.28 -0.62 7.41
N VAL A 51 -5.39 0.62 6.94
CA VAL A 51 -4.27 1.40 6.43
C VAL A 51 -4.17 2.72 7.19
N GLY A 52 -3.08 2.90 7.92
CA GLY A 52 -2.77 4.10 8.69
C GLY A 52 -1.48 4.76 8.21
N GLY A 53 -1.26 6.00 8.61
CA GLY A 53 0.00 6.67 8.37
C GLY A 53 0.20 7.90 9.25
N ILE A 54 1.48 8.23 9.45
CA ILE A 54 1.93 9.44 10.14
C ILE A 54 2.96 10.15 9.28
N ILE A 55 3.08 11.46 9.48
CA ILE A 55 3.96 12.29 8.67
C ILE A 55 4.84 13.12 9.57
N GLN A 56 6.10 13.23 9.18
CA GLN A 56 7.07 14.10 9.80
C GLN A 56 7.73 15.00 8.77
N LYS A 57 8.40 16.04 9.26
CA LYS A 57 9.22 16.91 8.42
C LYS A 57 10.43 16.12 7.92
N GLY A 58 10.58 16.02 6.61
CA GLY A 58 11.73 15.41 5.95
C GLY A 58 12.80 16.44 5.60
N SER A 59 13.76 16.03 4.79
CA SER A 59 14.76 16.94 4.18
C SER A 59 14.14 17.81 3.07
N ASP A 60 14.80 18.93 2.77
CA ASP A 60 14.54 19.78 1.58
C ASP A 60 13.05 20.13 1.30
N LEU A 61 12.40 20.81 2.26
CA LEU A 61 10.99 21.24 2.17
C LEU A 61 9.97 20.10 1.89
N CYS A 62 10.40 18.85 1.99
CA CYS A 62 9.56 17.68 1.83
C CYS A 62 9.12 17.11 3.17
N LEU A 63 8.18 16.18 3.11
CA LEU A 63 7.71 15.39 4.22
C LEU A 63 8.24 13.96 4.07
N ASP A 64 8.43 13.27 5.19
CA ASP A 64 8.62 11.83 5.23
C ASP A 64 7.37 11.23 5.88
N GLY A 65 6.86 10.14 5.32
CA GLY A 65 5.67 9.47 5.79
C GLY A 65 5.97 8.04 6.23
N PHE A 66 5.35 7.61 7.30
CA PHE A 66 5.34 6.21 7.73
C PHE A 66 3.93 5.69 7.58
N PHE A 67 3.76 4.52 6.99
CA PHE A 67 2.47 3.87 6.88
C PHE A 67 2.50 2.52 7.58
N GLY A 68 1.34 2.09 8.04
CA GLY A 68 1.09 0.75 8.56
C GLY A 68 -0.09 0.13 7.81
N ILE A 69 0.04 -1.15 7.47
CA ILE A 69 -1.02 -1.96 6.90
C ILE A 69 -1.25 -3.13 7.84
N GLU A 70 -2.49 -3.35 8.26
CA GLU A 70 -2.90 -4.54 8.99
C GLU A 70 -4.03 -5.25 8.27
N LEU A 71 -3.96 -6.58 8.24
CA LEU A 71 -4.92 -7.44 7.57
C LEU A 71 -5.30 -8.58 8.51
N PHE A 72 -6.59 -8.72 8.80
CA PHE A 72 -7.09 -9.78 9.67
C PHE A 72 -8.52 -10.19 9.28
N PRO A 73 -8.89 -11.48 9.36
CA PRO A 73 -10.23 -11.94 9.03
C PRO A 73 -11.23 -11.51 10.13
N LYS A 74 -12.44 -11.11 9.76
CA LYS A 74 -13.48 -10.71 10.74
C LYS A 74 -13.86 -11.83 11.72
N ASN A 75 -13.72 -13.08 11.30
CA ASN A 75 -14.18 -14.25 12.05
C ASN A 75 -13.02 -15.11 12.60
N SER A 76 -11.80 -14.58 12.62
CA SER A 76 -10.61 -15.31 13.09
C SER A 76 -9.69 -14.36 13.85
N ASN A 77 -9.32 -14.75 15.07
CA ASN A 77 -8.38 -13.99 15.90
C ASN A 77 -6.94 -14.52 15.80
N ILE A 78 -6.72 -15.54 14.98
CA ILE A 78 -5.43 -16.24 14.89
C ILE A 78 -4.60 -15.66 13.73
N GLU A 79 -5.25 -15.38 12.62
CA GLU A 79 -4.58 -14.89 11.40
C GLU A 79 -4.51 -13.37 11.44
N LYS A 80 -3.30 -12.83 11.51
CA LYS A 80 -3.03 -11.39 11.38
C LYS A 80 -1.75 -11.18 10.60
N PHE A 81 -1.82 -10.31 9.61
CA PHE A 81 -0.64 -9.76 8.94
C PHE A 81 -0.53 -8.27 9.25
N SER A 82 0.70 -7.81 9.49
CA SER A 82 1.00 -6.40 9.69
C SER A 82 2.33 -6.05 9.05
N ILE A 83 2.37 -4.93 8.36
CA ILE A 83 3.59 -4.39 7.80
C ILE A 83 3.63 -2.87 8.00
N GLU A 84 4.81 -2.37 8.27
CA GLU A 84 5.09 -0.94 8.36
C GLU A 84 6.07 -0.58 7.25
N GLY A 85 6.02 0.68 6.81
CA GLY A 85 6.95 1.16 5.83
C GLY A 85 7.12 2.66 5.83
N LYS A 86 8.26 3.09 5.32
CA LYS A 86 8.64 4.50 5.24
C LYS A 86 8.72 4.97 3.80
N ILE A 87 8.14 6.14 3.56
CA ILE A 87 8.10 6.82 2.28
C ILE A 87 8.75 8.19 2.44
N VAL A 88 9.87 8.42 1.76
CA VAL A 88 10.60 9.69 1.83
C VAL A 88 10.22 10.66 0.73
N LYS A 89 10.51 11.95 0.96
CA LYS A 89 10.35 13.03 -0.04
C LYS A 89 8.93 13.14 -0.61
N ILE A 90 7.92 12.97 0.24
CA ILE A 90 6.53 13.16 -0.12
C ILE A 90 6.15 14.66 -0.04
N LYS A 91 5.34 15.12 -1.01
CA LYS A 91 4.91 16.52 -1.09
C LYS A 91 3.61 16.79 -0.32
N ASN A 92 2.83 15.75 -0.03
CA ASN A 92 1.61 15.86 0.74
C ASN A 92 1.30 14.54 1.45
N GLU A 93 0.38 14.63 2.42
CA GLU A 93 -0.09 13.48 3.18
C GLU A 93 -0.84 12.46 2.35
N ARG A 94 -1.64 12.92 1.38
CA ARG A 94 -2.49 12.06 0.56
C ARG A 94 -1.69 11.02 -0.22
N LYS A 95 -0.47 11.36 -0.64
CA LYS A 95 0.43 10.46 -1.35
C LYS A 95 0.85 9.26 -0.49
N LEU A 96 1.06 9.46 0.82
CA LEU A 96 1.38 8.38 1.75
C LEU A 96 0.24 7.36 1.80
N TYR A 97 -0.98 7.82 2.07
CA TYR A 97 -2.14 6.95 2.17
C TYR A 97 -2.49 6.27 0.84
N ALA A 98 -2.37 6.99 -0.29
CA ALA A 98 -2.59 6.39 -1.60
C ALA A 98 -1.60 5.25 -1.88
N LEU A 99 -0.32 5.43 -1.55
CA LEU A 99 0.69 4.38 -1.71
C LEU A 99 0.44 3.21 -0.76
N GLY A 100 0.10 3.48 0.51
CA GLY A 100 -0.26 2.43 1.48
C GLY A 100 -1.47 1.61 1.02
N ILE A 101 -2.51 2.26 0.49
CA ILE A 101 -3.70 1.57 -0.06
C ILE A 101 -3.33 0.74 -1.28
N ILE A 102 -2.52 1.26 -2.21
CA ILE A 102 -2.07 0.50 -3.39
C ILE A 102 -1.31 -0.76 -2.96
N ILE A 103 -0.34 -0.62 -2.05
CA ILE A 103 0.42 -1.76 -1.52
C ILE A 103 -0.53 -2.77 -0.87
N ALA A 104 -1.45 -2.30 -0.03
CA ALA A 104 -2.42 -3.17 0.61
C ALA A 104 -3.29 -3.94 -0.39
N LEU A 105 -3.79 -3.28 -1.43
CA LEU A 105 -4.62 -3.92 -2.47
C LEU A 105 -3.85 -4.97 -3.27
N THR A 106 -2.53 -4.85 -3.42
CA THR A 106 -1.71 -5.86 -4.13
C THR A 106 -1.56 -7.18 -3.39
N ILE A 107 -1.84 -7.22 -2.08
CA ILE A 107 -1.70 -8.41 -1.23
C ILE A 107 -3.05 -8.95 -0.75
N ILE A 108 -4.14 -8.59 -1.42
CA ILE A 108 -5.48 -9.15 -1.13
C ILE A 108 -5.70 -10.38 -2.00
N PRO A 109 -6.06 -11.54 -1.41
CA PRO A 109 -6.40 -12.71 -2.19
C PRO A 109 -7.65 -12.55 -3.05
N GLU A 110 -7.71 -13.34 -4.12
CA GLU A 110 -8.92 -13.43 -4.92
C GLU A 110 -10.10 -13.94 -4.08
N ASN A 111 -11.31 -13.51 -4.46
CA ASN A 111 -12.57 -13.86 -3.77
C ASN A 111 -12.67 -13.43 -2.30
N THR A 112 -11.74 -12.61 -1.81
CA THR A 112 -11.80 -12.01 -0.47
C THR A 112 -12.72 -10.78 -0.46
N LYS A 113 -13.60 -10.68 0.54
CA LYS A 113 -14.39 -9.46 0.78
C LYS A 113 -13.62 -8.53 1.72
N VAL A 114 -13.50 -7.26 1.34
CA VAL A 114 -12.62 -6.30 2.04
C VAL A 114 -13.44 -5.21 2.71
N ASP A 115 -13.28 -5.08 4.03
CA ASP A 115 -13.72 -3.93 4.81
C ASP A 115 -12.52 -3.00 5.05
N LEU A 116 -12.39 -1.97 4.20
CA LEU A 116 -11.28 -1.01 4.25
C LEU A 116 -11.51 0.02 5.36
N LYS A 117 -10.59 0.06 6.32
CA LYS A 117 -10.54 1.06 7.38
C LYS A 117 -9.31 1.95 7.23
N THR A 118 -9.52 3.24 7.10
CA THR A 118 -8.45 4.24 7.02
C THR A 118 -8.91 5.54 7.67
N ASP A 119 -8.05 6.56 7.68
CA ASP A 119 -8.38 7.88 8.23
C ASP A 119 -9.62 8.46 7.54
N GLU A 120 -10.58 8.94 8.34
CA GLU A 120 -11.85 9.48 7.85
C GLU A 120 -11.66 10.61 6.83
N LYS A 121 -10.64 11.47 7.02
CA LYS A 121 -10.35 12.57 6.09
C LYS A 121 -9.89 12.04 4.73
N ILE A 122 -9.12 10.96 4.73
CA ILE A 122 -8.65 10.30 3.51
C ILE A 122 -9.80 9.59 2.81
N LEU A 123 -10.63 8.86 3.57
CA LEU A 123 -11.81 8.19 3.02
C LEU A 123 -12.76 9.22 2.38
N LYS A 124 -13.02 10.32 3.08
CA LYS A 124 -13.83 11.43 2.58
C LYS A 124 -13.24 12.03 1.31
N TRP A 125 -11.93 12.29 1.28
CA TRP A 125 -11.25 12.78 0.08
C TRP A 125 -11.42 11.84 -1.12
N SER A 126 -11.25 10.52 -0.94
CA SER A 126 -11.44 9.53 -2.00
C SER A 126 -12.87 9.51 -2.53
N ILE A 127 -13.86 9.59 -1.62
CA ILE A 127 -15.29 9.67 -1.99
C ILE A 127 -15.59 10.94 -2.78
N ASP A 128 -15.09 12.09 -2.32
CA ASP A 128 -15.30 13.38 -2.97
C ASP A 128 -14.66 13.39 -4.37
N TYR A 129 -13.46 12.82 -4.52
CA TYR A 129 -12.82 12.68 -5.84
C TYR A 129 -13.61 11.77 -6.79
N SER A 130 -14.10 10.62 -6.30
CA SER A 130 -14.93 9.71 -7.09
C SER A 130 -16.18 10.39 -7.64
N ARG A 131 -16.78 11.30 -6.87
CA ARG A 131 -17.98 12.04 -7.29
C ARG A 131 -17.68 13.02 -8.42
N ILE A 132 -16.50 13.64 -8.42
CA ILE A 132 -16.05 14.55 -9.49
C ILE A 132 -15.81 13.78 -10.80
N GLY A 133 -15.28 12.56 -10.72
CA GLY A 133 -15.05 11.72 -11.91
C GLY A 133 -16.29 10.98 -12.42
N SER A 134 -17.41 11.02 -11.69
CA SER A 134 -18.68 10.36 -12.07
C SER A 134 -19.68 11.29 -12.76
N THR A 135 -19.30 12.57 -12.98
CA THR A 135 -20.04 13.57 -13.77
C THR A 135 -19.43 13.71 -15.14
#